data_AF-A0A837I2F8-F1
#
_entry.id   AF-A0A837I2F8-F1
#
_cell.length_a   1.000
_cell.length_b   1.000
_cell.length_c   1.000
_cell.angle_alpha   90.00
_cell.angle_beta   90.00
_cell.angle_gamma   90.00
#
_symmetry.space_group_name_H-M   'P 1'
#
loop_
_entity.id
_entity.type
_entity.pdbx_description
1 polymer ?
#
loop_
_entity_poly.entity_id
_entity_poly.type
_entity_poly.pdbx_seq_one_letter_code
_entity_poly.pdbx_strand_id
1 'polypeptide(L)'
;MEKNYLIPASIILSAVIIAYGWTSANQKLIPSAKDSSVSAPIVAQTVELPVVWGNLGAQMTSVGIIDRDQFESAYANRGGLNDEDKKLLDDSQNGKLIINQENSGILLNLLWALGLGNKNEILEKGPMADPKYGGAGGFASTGGWTLAKGNAMGHYGKHLFITLTPEQRALVERVSKNIYRPCCNNSTYFPDCNHGMAMLGLLELMASQGIGEDEMYKTALQVNLFWFPDQYATIAKYLESKGKKFQDADAKEILGVNYSSGSGYAKVESALPREQNQGGGSCGV
;
A
#
# COMPACT_ATOMS: atom_id res chain seq x y z
N MET A 1 -75.86 36.61 26.53
CA MET A 1 -74.67 36.52 27.39
C MET A 1 -73.79 35.47 26.73
N GLU A 2 -72.66 35.72 26.09
CA GLU A 2 -71.82 36.90 25.86
C GLU A 2 -71.35 36.88 24.39
N LYS A 3 -71.04 38.06 23.85
CA LYS A 3 -70.37 38.26 22.55
C LYS A 3 -68.90 38.61 22.82
N ASN A 4 -68.01 38.26 21.89
CA ASN A 4 -67.00 39.13 21.24
C ASN A 4 -65.97 38.21 20.52
N TYR A 5 -66.03 38.02 19.21
CA TYR A 5 -65.56 38.90 18.11
C TYR A 5 -64.10 39.34 18.25
N LEU A 6 -63.24 38.85 17.33
CA LEU A 6 -62.38 39.68 16.46
C LEU A 6 -61.87 38.84 15.27
N ILE A 7 -62.45 39.11 14.09
CA ILE A 7 -61.96 38.96 12.69
C ILE A 7 -61.08 40.22 12.40
N PRO A 8 -60.29 40.44 11.30
CA PRO A 8 -60.08 39.76 9.98
C PRO A 8 -58.55 39.57 9.67
N ALA A 9 -58.02 39.14 8.51
CA ALA A 9 -58.32 39.46 7.11
C ALA A 9 -57.49 38.51 6.21
N SER A 10 -58.11 37.84 5.22
CA SER A 10 -57.92 38.09 3.77
C SER A 10 -56.54 37.62 3.24
N ILE A 11 -56.39 36.78 2.21
CA ILE A 11 -56.83 36.86 0.81
C ILE A 11 -56.64 35.42 0.26
N ILE A 12 -57.62 34.62 -0.19
CA ILE A 12 -58.55 34.68 -1.34
C ILE A 12 -57.87 34.72 -2.72
N LEU A 13 -58.10 33.63 -3.46
CA LEU A 13 -58.04 33.42 -4.92
C LEU A 13 -56.65 33.41 -5.58
N SER A 14 -56.18 32.28 -6.12
CA SER A 14 -56.64 31.57 -7.35
C SER A 14 -55.96 32.08 -8.61
N ALA A 15 -55.23 31.20 -9.30
CA ALA A 15 -55.56 30.80 -10.67
C ALA A 15 -54.60 29.71 -11.16
N VAL A 16 -55.16 28.52 -11.37
CA VAL A 16 -54.64 27.47 -12.25
C VAL A 16 -55.10 27.81 -13.67
N ILE A 17 -54.20 27.88 -14.66
CA ILE A 17 -54.53 27.54 -16.06
C ILE A 17 -53.36 26.77 -16.74
N ILE A 18 -53.64 25.48 -16.84
CA ILE A 18 -53.33 24.42 -17.83
C ILE A 18 -52.58 24.81 -19.13
N ALA A 19 -51.57 23.97 -19.40
CA ALA A 19 -50.97 23.48 -20.66
C ALA A 19 -51.48 23.96 -22.03
N TYR A 20 -50.55 24.10 -22.99
CA TYR A 20 -50.54 23.42 -24.30
C TYR A 20 -49.17 23.61 -24.99
N GLY A 21 -48.72 22.61 -25.75
CA GLY A 21 -47.35 22.51 -26.27
C GLY A 21 -47.07 23.05 -27.68
N TRP A 22 -45.85 22.71 -28.13
CA TRP A 22 -45.23 22.83 -29.45
C TRP A 22 -44.64 24.20 -29.85
N THR A 23 -43.31 24.31 -29.87
CA THR A 23 -42.49 24.23 -31.10
C THR A 23 -41.01 24.54 -30.83
N SER A 24 -40.18 23.89 -31.64
CA SER A 24 -38.74 23.97 -31.81
C SER A 24 -38.14 25.38 -31.95
N ALA A 25 -37.06 25.67 -31.20
CA ALA A 25 -35.75 26.11 -31.72
C ALA A 25 -34.85 26.66 -30.60
N ASN A 26 -33.58 26.24 -30.62
CA ASN A 26 -32.42 26.92 -30.00
C ASN A 26 -32.31 26.96 -28.47
N GLN A 27 -32.33 25.79 -27.82
CA GLN A 27 -31.53 25.64 -26.60
C GLN A 27 -30.14 25.15 -27.01
N LYS A 28 -29.19 26.09 -27.11
CA LYS A 28 -27.76 25.78 -27.20
C LYS A 28 -27.44 24.88 -26.00
N LEU A 29 -27.28 23.59 -26.28
CA LEU A 29 -26.75 22.59 -25.38
C LEU A 29 -25.37 23.07 -24.91
N ILE A 30 -25.31 23.54 -23.67
CA ILE A 30 -24.08 23.65 -22.91
C ILE A 30 -23.47 22.25 -22.92
N PRO A 31 -22.25 22.05 -23.45
CA PRO A 31 -21.63 20.74 -23.40
C PRO A 31 -21.44 20.35 -21.93
N SER A 32 -22.22 19.37 -21.48
CA SER A 32 -21.96 18.66 -20.24
C SER A 32 -20.54 18.11 -20.30
N ALA A 33 -19.73 18.47 -19.30
CA ALA A 33 -18.37 18.01 -19.15
C ALA A 33 -18.36 16.48 -19.20
N LYS A 34 -17.87 15.93 -20.31
CA LYS A 34 -17.65 14.49 -20.48
C LYS A 34 -16.60 14.02 -19.47
N ASP A 35 -17.00 13.05 -18.67
CA ASP A 35 -16.20 11.99 -18.06
C ASP A 35 -14.72 12.30 -17.83
N SER A 36 -14.43 12.82 -16.65
CA SER A 36 -13.13 12.65 -15.99
C SER A 36 -13.09 11.29 -15.29
N SER A 37 -13.33 10.18 -16.01
CA SER A 37 -13.01 8.85 -15.49
C SER A 37 -11.51 8.64 -15.64
N VAL A 38 -10.76 9.18 -14.69
CA VAL A 38 -9.37 8.78 -14.47
C VAL A 38 -9.39 7.27 -14.25
N SER A 39 -8.74 6.51 -15.13
CA SER A 39 -8.48 5.09 -14.86
C SER A 39 -7.39 5.00 -13.80
N ALA A 40 -7.79 5.04 -12.53
CA ALA A 40 -6.94 4.53 -11.46
C ALA A 40 -6.37 3.16 -11.92
N PRO A 41 -5.09 2.86 -11.63
CA PRO A 41 -4.54 1.57 -12.02
C PRO A 41 -5.46 0.53 -11.40
N ILE A 42 -6.08 -0.31 -12.25
CA ILE A 42 -7.00 -1.34 -11.78
C ILE A 42 -6.14 -2.31 -10.98
N VAL A 43 -6.06 -2.08 -9.67
CA VAL A 43 -5.55 -3.06 -8.74
C VAL A 43 -6.55 -4.20 -8.84
N ALA A 44 -6.12 -5.33 -9.42
CA ALA A 44 -6.94 -6.53 -9.40
C ALA A 44 -7.38 -6.75 -7.96
N GLN A 45 -8.65 -7.10 -7.73
CA GLN A 45 -9.18 -7.27 -6.37
C GLN A 45 -8.35 -8.28 -5.57
N THR A 46 -7.70 -9.22 -6.26
CA THR A 46 -6.83 -10.23 -5.70
C THR A 46 -5.72 -10.59 -6.71
N VAL A 47 -4.50 -10.78 -6.23
CA VAL A 47 -3.33 -11.19 -7.02
C VAL A 47 -2.65 -12.38 -6.36
N GLU A 48 -2.41 -13.43 -7.13
CA GLU A 48 -1.54 -14.54 -6.73
C GLU A 48 -0.08 -14.17 -7.03
N LEU A 49 0.77 -14.18 -5.99
CA LEU A 49 2.20 -13.88 -6.12
C LEU A 49 2.97 -15.13 -6.60
N PRO A 50 4.10 -14.97 -7.31
CA PRO A 50 4.87 -16.10 -7.84
C PRO A 50 5.77 -16.75 -6.77
N VAL A 51 5.33 -16.79 -5.51
CA VAL A 51 6.06 -17.37 -4.38
C VAL A 51 5.17 -18.29 -3.56
N VAL A 52 5.71 -19.45 -3.20
CA VAL A 52 5.09 -20.41 -2.28
C VAL A 52 5.51 -20.07 -0.85
N TRP A 53 4.55 -20.00 0.07
CA TRP A 53 4.82 -19.67 1.47
C TRP A 53 5.34 -20.86 2.28
N GLY A 54 4.86 -22.08 1.99
CA GLY A 54 5.28 -23.29 2.69
C GLY A 54 4.98 -23.24 4.19
N ASN A 55 6.01 -23.41 5.02
CA ASN A 55 5.92 -23.43 6.48
C ASN A 55 6.61 -22.24 7.17
N LEU A 56 6.89 -21.15 6.44
CA LEU A 56 7.67 -20.02 6.96
C LEU A 56 7.05 -19.38 8.20
N GLY A 57 5.72 -19.23 8.24
CA GLY A 57 5.04 -18.73 9.44
C GLY A 57 5.23 -19.63 10.66
N ALA A 58 5.09 -20.94 10.49
CA ALA A 58 5.30 -21.90 11.58
C ALA A 58 6.75 -21.84 12.08
N GLN A 59 7.74 -21.73 11.18
CA GLN A 59 9.15 -21.54 11.56
C GLN A 59 9.35 -20.24 12.36
N MET A 60 8.82 -19.12 11.86
CA MET A 60 8.93 -17.81 12.51
C MET A 60 8.28 -17.77 13.89
N THR A 61 7.11 -18.41 14.03
CA THR A 61 6.42 -18.55 15.31
C THR A 61 7.21 -19.43 16.28
N SER A 62 7.81 -20.51 15.80
CA SER A 62 8.58 -21.46 16.63
C SER A 62 9.81 -20.82 17.28
N VAL A 63 10.51 -19.94 16.56
CA VAL A 63 11.69 -19.24 17.09
C VAL A 63 11.34 -17.94 17.81
N GLY A 64 10.06 -17.54 17.81
CA GLY A 64 9.57 -16.38 18.55
C GLY A 64 9.77 -15.03 17.89
N ILE A 65 10.20 -14.95 16.62
CA ILE A 65 10.18 -13.66 15.91
C ILE A 65 8.73 -13.18 15.69
N ILE A 66 7.80 -14.12 15.58
CA ILE A 66 6.37 -13.89 15.70
C ILE A 66 5.90 -14.52 17.02
N ASP A 67 5.40 -13.70 17.91
CA ASP A 67 4.52 -14.13 18.98
C ASP A 67 3.12 -14.28 18.37
N ARG A 68 2.67 -15.52 18.19
CA ARG A 68 1.39 -15.83 17.56
C ARG A 68 0.26 -15.04 18.24
N ASP A 69 0.11 -15.16 19.55
CA ASP A 69 -1.06 -14.63 20.25
C ASP A 69 -1.10 -13.11 20.17
N GLN A 70 0.07 -12.46 20.25
CA GLN A 70 0.18 -11.02 20.03
C GLN A 70 -0.12 -10.63 18.58
N PHE A 71 0.35 -11.42 17.61
CA PHE A 71 0.06 -11.18 16.19
C PHE A 71 -1.43 -11.24 15.93
N GLU A 72 -2.13 -12.28 16.39
CA GLU A 72 -3.60 -12.40 16.23
C GLU A 72 -4.34 -11.26 16.95
N SER A 73 -3.90 -10.92 18.17
CA SER A 73 -4.47 -9.81 18.94
C SER A 73 -4.32 -8.46 18.24
N ALA A 74 -3.25 -8.24 17.47
CA ALA A 74 -3.03 -7.01 16.72
C ALA A 74 -4.11 -6.75 15.65
N TYR A 75 -4.81 -7.80 15.20
CA TYR A 75 -5.89 -7.70 14.19
C TYR A 75 -7.29 -7.85 14.78
N ALA A 76 -7.45 -8.11 16.08
CA ALA A 76 -8.75 -8.34 16.71
C ALA A 76 -9.76 -7.20 16.45
N ASN A 77 -9.31 -5.94 16.50
CA ASN A 77 -10.15 -4.77 16.24
C ASN A 77 -10.42 -4.50 14.74
N ARG A 78 -9.85 -5.31 13.83
CA ARG A 78 -9.98 -5.19 12.38
C ARG A 78 -10.74 -6.36 11.76
N GLY A 79 -11.51 -7.11 12.56
CA GLY A 79 -12.21 -8.32 12.15
C GLY A 79 -11.47 -9.62 12.45
N GLY A 80 -10.25 -9.54 12.99
CA GLY A 80 -9.44 -10.71 13.32
C GLY A 80 -8.79 -11.37 12.08
N LEU A 81 -8.10 -12.49 12.31
CA LEU A 81 -7.56 -13.32 11.24
C LEU A 81 -8.62 -14.33 10.79
N ASN A 82 -8.85 -14.43 9.49
CA ASN A 82 -9.65 -15.53 8.92
C ASN A 82 -8.85 -16.85 8.95
N ASP A 83 -9.48 -17.95 8.51
CA ASP A 83 -8.85 -19.27 8.57
C ASP A 83 -7.65 -19.39 7.62
N GLU A 84 -7.68 -18.71 6.47
CA GLU A 84 -6.57 -18.64 5.53
C GLU A 84 -5.35 -17.91 6.12
N ASP A 85 -5.56 -16.78 6.80
CA ASP A 85 -4.50 -16.00 7.42
C ASP A 85 -3.89 -16.73 8.62
N LYS A 86 -4.70 -17.47 9.39
CA LYS A 86 -4.20 -18.35 10.46
C LYS A 86 -3.31 -19.47 9.92
N LYS A 87 -3.67 -20.06 8.78
CA LYS A 87 -2.82 -21.09 8.12
C LYS A 87 -1.45 -20.53 7.73
N LEU A 88 -1.36 -19.26 7.34
CA LEU A 88 -0.07 -18.64 7.05
C LEU A 88 0.86 -18.57 8.29
N LEU A 89 0.31 -18.61 9.51
CA LEU A 89 1.08 -18.62 10.76
C LEU A 89 1.39 -20.02 11.27
N ASP A 90 0.45 -20.96 11.09
CA ASP A 90 0.45 -22.24 11.80
C ASP A 90 0.78 -23.44 10.91
N ASP A 91 0.39 -23.37 9.64
CA ASP A 91 0.37 -24.54 8.77
C ASP A 91 1.74 -24.78 8.10
N SER A 92 1.98 -26.04 7.74
CA SER A 92 3.26 -26.47 7.18
C SER A 92 3.26 -26.57 5.64
N GLN A 93 2.08 -26.47 5.02
CA GLN A 93 1.91 -26.67 3.58
C GLN A 93 1.05 -25.58 2.93
N ASN A 94 1.44 -24.33 3.15
CA ASN A 94 0.80 -23.21 2.45
C ASN A 94 1.23 -23.17 0.98
N GLY A 95 0.26 -22.86 0.10
CA GLY A 95 0.48 -22.68 -1.32
C GLY A 95 1.13 -21.34 -1.67
N LYS A 96 0.78 -20.82 -2.85
CA LYS A 96 1.21 -19.48 -3.25
C LYS A 96 0.57 -18.41 -2.37
N LEU A 97 1.31 -17.33 -2.12
CA LEU A 97 0.76 -16.16 -1.44
C LEU A 97 -0.26 -15.48 -2.34
N ILE A 98 -1.39 -15.08 -1.76
CA ILE A 98 -2.44 -14.33 -2.42
C ILE A 98 -2.61 -13.02 -1.67
N ILE A 99 -2.48 -11.90 -2.36
CA ILE A 99 -2.66 -10.56 -1.81
C ILE A 99 -3.94 -9.91 -2.33
N ASN A 100 -4.67 -9.27 -1.43
CA ASN A 100 -5.82 -8.43 -1.72
C ASN A 100 -5.84 -7.25 -0.74
N GLN A 101 -6.87 -6.39 -0.82
CA GLN A 101 -6.98 -5.25 0.10
C GLN A 101 -7.16 -5.69 1.56
N GLU A 102 -7.94 -6.73 1.81
CA GLU A 102 -8.28 -7.21 3.16
C GLU A 102 -7.05 -7.74 3.91
N ASN A 103 -6.18 -8.49 3.23
CA ASN A 103 -5.02 -9.15 3.86
C ASN A 103 -3.67 -8.45 3.62
N SER A 104 -3.64 -7.35 2.86
CA SER A 104 -2.41 -6.62 2.52
C SER A 104 -1.55 -6.28 3.75
N GLY A 105 -2.18 -5.87 4.84
CA GLY A 105 -1.53 -5.55 6.11
C GLY A 105 -1.08 -6.77 6.92
N ILE A 106 -1.70 -7.94 6.72
CA ILE A 106 -1.27 -9.22 7.32
C ILE A 106 0.01 -9.69 6.61
N LEU A 107 -0.02 -9.72 5.28
CA LEU A 107 1.15 -10.07 4.47
C LEU A 107 2.32 -9.11 4.71
N LEU A 108 2.06 -7.81 4.87
CA LEU A 108 3.08 -6.84 5.26
C LEU A 108 3.81 -7.29 6.53
N ASN A 109 3.08 -7.63 7.59
CA ASN A 109 3.69 -7.99 8.88
C ASN A 109 4.37 -9.38 8.85
N LEU A 110 3.82 -10.34 8.11
CA LEU A 110 4.47 -11.65 7.89
C LEU A 110 5.80 -11.51 7.15
N LEU A 111 5.81 -10.74 6.05
CA LEU A 111 7.01 -10.49 5.27
C LEU A 111 7.99 -9.59 6.00
N TRP A 112 7.51 -8.66 6.85
CA TRP A 112 8.36 -7.86 7.73
C TRP A 112 9.09 -8.77 8.74
N ALA A 113 8.39 -9.67 9.42
CA ALA A 113 9.01 -10.65 10.30
C ALA A 113 10.07 -11.47 9.53
N LEU A 114 9.73 -11.95 8.33
CA LEU A 114 10.65 -12.72 7.50
C LEU A 114 11.92 -11.93 7.18
N GLY A 115 11.77 -10.71 6.65
CA GLY A 115 12.91 -9.84 6.30
C GLY A 115 13.75 -9.44 7.50
N LEU A 116 13.13 -9.21 8.67
CA LEU A 116 13.84 -8.86 9.90
C LEU A 116 14.63 -10.05 10.44
N GLY A 117 14.04 -11.24 10.43
CA GLY A 117 14.60 -12.42 11.08
C GLY A 117 15.59 -13.18 10.23
N ASN A 118 15.38 -13.21 8.91
CA ASN A 118 16.20 -13.99 8.01
C ASN A 118 17.62 -13.40 7.93
N LYS A 119 18.61 -14.27 8.03
CA LYS A 119 20.02 -13.88 8.00
C LYS A 119 20.43 -13.52 6.58
N ASN A 120 20.87 -12.27 6.40
CA ASN A 120 21.38 -11.79 5.12
C ASN A 120 22.42 -10.68 5.28
N GLU A 121 23.24 -10.50 4.24
CA GLU A 121 24.33 -9.53 4.27
C GLU A 121 23.86 -8.07 4.16
N ILE A 122 22.64 -7.81 3.69
CA ILE A 122 22.08 -6.45 3.64
C ILE A 122 21.86 -5.93 5.06
N LEU A 123 21.40 -6.78 5.99
CA LEU A 123 21.26 -6.42 7.41
C LEU A 123 22.60 -6.32 8.13
N GLU A 124 23.58 -7.16 7.77
CA GLU A 124 24.89 -7.18 8.43
C GLU A 124 25.85 -6.08 7.94
N LYS A 125 25.81 -5.75 6.64
CA LYS A 125 26.80 -4.92 5.95
C LYS A 125 26.17 -3.74 5.19
N GLY A 126 24.84 -3.70 5.08
CA GLY A 126 24.13 -2.64 4.39
C GLY A 126 23.94 -1.37 5.25
N PRO A 127 23.12 -0.41 4.77
CA PRO A 127 23.04 0.93 5.33
C PRO A 127 22.59 1.00 6.79
N MET A 128 21.79 0.05 7.27
CA MET A 128 21.38 -0.02 8.69
C MET A 128 22.53 -0.33 9.64
N ALA A 129 23.61 -0.95 9.16
CA ALA A 129 24.81 -1.26 9.93
C ALA A 129 25.80 -0.08 10.01
N ASP A 130 25.51 1.04 9.32
CA ASP A 130 26.36 2.22 9.34
C ASP A 130 26.48 2.80 10.77
N PRO A 131 27.70 2.91 11.33
CA PRO A 131 27.93 3.39 12.69
C PRO A 131 27.32 4.74 13.00
N LYS A 132 27.07 5.59 11.99
CA LYS A 132 26.46 6.92 12.18
C LYS A 132 25.05 6.85 12.78
N TYR A 133 24.38 5.70 12.68
CA TYR A 133 23.04 5.49 13.25
C TYR A 133 23.06 4.94 14.68
N GLY A 134 24.23 4.63 15.24
CA GLY A 134 24.33 4.08 16.61
C GLY A 134 23.84 2.64 16.75
N GLY A 135 23.65 1.95 15.62
CA GLY A 135 23.19 0.56 15.54
C GLY A 135 21.80 0.41 14.92
N ALA A 136 21.45 -0.81 14.53
CA ALA A 136 20.21 -1.10 13.81
C ALA A 136 18.95 -1.03 14.69
N GLY A 137 19.07 -0.95 16.03
CA GLY A 137 17.92 -1.05 16.93
C GLY A 137 16.91 0.10 16.86
N GLY A 138 17.34 1.30 16.47
CA GLY A 138 16.51 2.51 16.50
C GLY A 138 15.62 2.75 15.27
N PHE A 139 15.68 1.88 14.25
CA PHE A 139 14.89 2.04 13.04
C PHE A 139 13.44 1.62 13.24
N ALA A 140 12.53 2.14 12.39
CA ALA A 140 11.12 1.76 12.45
C ALA A 140 10.91 0.28 12.13
N SER A 141 11.76 -0.32 11.29
CA SER A 141 11.73 -1.75 10.98
C SER A 141 12.18 -2.65 12.13
N THR A 142 12.86 -2.14 13.14
CA THR A 142 13.36 -2.93 14.28
C THR A 142 12.66 -2.52 15.56
N GLY A 143 12.79 -1.26 15.98
CA GLY A 143 12.16 -0.73 17.19
C GLY A 143 10.64 -0.67 17.09
N GLY A 144 10.08 -0.62 15.87
CA GLY A 144 8.64 -0.74 15.64
C GLY A 144 8.11 -2.18 15.62
N TRP A 145 8.98 -3.20 15.58
CA TRP A 145 8.55 -4.60 15.61
C TRP A 145 8.34 -5.06 17.05
N THR A 146 7.08 -4.98 17.50
CA THR A 146 6.69 -5.35 18.87
C THR A 146 6.00 -6.71 18.95
N LEU A 147 5.90 -7.43 17.84
CA LEU A 147 5.18 -8.72 17.76
C LEU A 147 6.11 -9.92 17.94
N ALA A 148 7.29 -9.74 18.54
CA ALA A 148 8.23 -10.81 18.87
C ALA A 148 8.10 -11.24 20.32
N LYS A 149 8.47 -12.49 20.60
CA LYS A 149 8.75 -12.97 21.95
C LYS A 149 10.07 -12.36 22.41
N GLY A 150 9.99 -11.29 23.21
CA GLY A 150 11.15 -10.55 23.68
C GLY A 150 11.52 -9.40 22.75
N ASN A 151 12.82 -9.13 22.59
CA ASN A 151 13.30 -7.97 21.82
C ASN A 151 13.54 -8.31 20.35
N ALA A 152 13.08 -7.47 19.43
CA ALA A 152 13.28 -7.64 17.97
C ALA A 152 14.76 -7.81 17.58
N MET A 153 15.69 -7.10 18.23
CA MET A 153 17.13 -7.23 17.98
C MET A 153 17.71 -8.60 18.39
N GLY A 154 16.97 -9.37 19.20
CA GLY A 154 17.28 -10.79 19.45
C GLY A 154 17.06 -11.68 18.22
N HIS A 155 16.29 -11.22 17.24
CA HIS A 155 16.00 -11.96 16.00
C HIS A 155 16.61 -11.33 14.74
N TYR A 156 17.01 -10.06 14.79
CA TYR A 156 17.55 -9.31 13.65
C TYR A 156 18.69 -10.04 12.92
N GLY A 157 18.42 -10.57 11.72
CA GLY A 157 19.37 -11.31 10.89
C GLY A 157 19.92 -12.59 11.53
N LYS A 158 19.16 -13.24 12.44
CA LYS A 158 19.67 -14.37 13.24
C LYS A 158 19.26 -15.75 12.73
N HIS A 159 18.21 -15.85 11.93
CA HIS A 159 17.57 -17.12 11.58
C HIS A 159 17.84 -17.49 10.12
N LEU A 160 17.94 -18.78 9.83
CA LEU A 160 18.15 -19.28 8.46
C LEU A 160 16.84 -19.81 7.88
N PHE A 161 15.82 -18.96 7.78
CA PHE A 161 14.54 -19.33 7.18
C PHE A 161 14.71 -19.59 5.67
N ILE A 162 15.53 -18.76 5.02
CA ILE A 162 15.85 -18.82 3.60
C ILE A 162 17.37 -18.75 3.44
N THR A 163 17.93 -19.71 2.72
CA THR A 163 19.35 -19.70 2.36
C THR A 163 19.51 -19.37 0.88
N LEU A 164 20.23 -18.29 0.58
CA LEU A 164 20.47 -17.83 -0.79
C LEU A 164 21.89 -18.19 -1.26
N THR A 165 21.99 -18.64 -2.51
CA THR A 165 23.25 -18.75 -3.25
C THR A 165 23.90 -17.37 -3.43
N PRO A 166 25.22 -17.29 -3.73
CA PRO A 166 25.87 -16.03 -4.06
C PRO A 166 25.16 -15.25 -5.18
N GLU A 167 24.70 -15.94 -6.21
CA GLU A 167 24.01 -15.36 -7.36
C GLU A 167 22.65 -14.78 -6.95
N GLN A 168 21.88 -15.52 -6.13
CA GLN A 168 20.62 -15.04 -5.58
C GLN A 168 20.81 -13.84 -4.65
N ARG A 169 21.85 -13.84 -3.81
CA ARG A 169 22.17 -12.67 -2.95
C ARG A 169 22.49 -11.43 -3.77
N ALA A 170 23.32 -11.58 -4.81
CA ALA A 170 23.66 -10.48 -5.70
C ALA A 170 22.43 -9.95 -6.45
N LEU A 171 21.50 -10.82 -6.82
CA LEU A 171 20.21 -10.43 -7.42
C LEU A 171 19.37 -9.60 -6.43
N VAL A 172 19.17 -10.08 -5.20
CA VAL A 172 18.40 -9.36 -4.17
C VAL A 172 19.02 -7.99 -3.88
N GLU A 173 20.35 -7.93 -3.72
CA GLU A 173 21.05 -6.66 -3.50
C GLU A 173 20.85 -5.68 -4.67
N ARG A 174 21.00 -6.15 -5.92
CA ARG A 174 20.82 -5.30 -7.11
C ARG A 174 19.39 -4.78 -7.21
N VAL A 175 18.41 -5.65 -7.03
CA VAL A 175 16.98 -5.31 -7.18
C VAL A 175 16.53 -4.36 -6.06
N SER A 176 16.87 -4.68 -4.81
CA SER A 176 16.49 -3.89 -3.63
C SER A 176 17.02 -2.44 -3.66
N LYS A 177 18.15 -2.19 -4.34
CA LYS A 177 18.70 -0.82 -4.51
C LYS A 177 17.80 0.09 -5.36
N ASN A 178 16.96 -0.46 -6.23
CA ASN A 178 16.10 0.32 -7.12
C ASN A 178 14.64 0.38 -6.67
N ILE A 179 14.23 -0.42 -5.67
CA ILE A 179 12.83 -0.43 -5.21
C ILE A 179 12.66 0.61 -4.11
N TYR A 180 11.82 1.60 -4.38
CA TYR A 180 11.42 2.64 -3.43
C TYR A 180 9.94 2.50 -3.06
N ARG A 181 9.55 3.30 -2.06
CA ARG A 181 8.20 3.40 -1.53
C ARG A 181 7.88 4.87 -1.20
N PRO A 182 6.68 5.37 -1.54
CA PRO A 182 6.41 6.81 -1.68
C PRO A 182 6.33 7.59 -0.35
N CYS A 183 6.87 7.04 0.74
CA CYS A 183 6.92 7.66 2.06
C CYS A 183 8.33 8.14 2.48
N CYS A 184 9.41 7.69 1.83
CA CYS A 184 10.78 8.08 2.18
C CYS A 184 11.76 7.94 1.00
N ASN A 185 12.98 8.47 1.15
CA ASN A 185 14.02 8.41 0.11
C ASN A 185 14.96 7.21 0.20
N ASN A 186 14.67 6.27 1.10
CA ASN A 186 15.45 5.05 1.25
C ASN A 186 14.87 3.95 0.35
N SER A 187 15.73 3.26 -0.40
CA SER A 187 15.32 2.07 -1.16
C SER A 187 15.16 0.86 -0.24
N THR A 188 14.67 -0.26 -0.75
CA THR A 188 14.58 -1.53 -0.02
C THR A 188 15.95 -2.03 0.47
N TYR A 189 17.04 -1.66 -0.21
CA TYR A 189 18.41 -1.94 0.26
C TYR A 189 18.74 -1.24 1.59
N PHE A 190 18.00 -0.19 1.95
CA PHE A 190 17.97 0.38 3.29
C PHE A 190 16.60 0.10 3.94
N PRO A 191 16.40 -1.10 4.53
CA PRO A 191 15.10 -1.54 5.04
C PRO A 191 14.80 -0.95 6.43
N ASP A 192 14.84 0.37 6.57
CA ASP A 192 14.67 1.11 7.84
C ASP A 192 13.22 1.26 8.33
N CYS A 193 12.23 0.88 7.51
CA CYS A 193 10.84 0.81 7.92
C CYS A 193 10.21 -0.55 7.60
N ASN A 194 9.04 -0.80 8.18
CA ASN A 194 8.27 -2.04 7.98
C ASN A 194 8.09 -2.41 6.50
N HIS A 195 7.72 -1.47 5.63
CA HIS A 195 7.54 -1.74 4.19
C HIS A 195 8.85 -2.10 3.49
N GLY A 196 9.95 -1.43 3.84
CA GLY A 196 11.27 -1.75 3.28
C GLY A 196 11.73 -3.15 3.72
N MET A 197 11.55 -3.47 5.00
CA MET A 197 11.90 -4.78 5.54
C MET A 197 11.00 -5.90 4.99
N ALA A 198 9.71 -5.66 4.84
CA ALA A 198 8.78 -6.60 4.22
C ALA A 198 9.12 -6.86 2.75
N MET A 199 9.42 -5.79 2.00
CA MET A 199 9.85 -5.94 0.61
C MET A 199 11.18 -6.72 0.51
N LEU A 200 12.12 -6.51 1.44
CA LEU A 200 13.34 -7.32 1.50
C LEU A 200 13.02 -8.81 1.71
N GLY A 201 12.18 -9.15 2.68
CA GLY A 201 11.75 -10.53 2.93
C GLY A 201 11.08 -11.18 1.71
N LEU A 202 10.25 -10.43 0.98
CA LEU A 202 9.64 -10.90 -0.27
C LEU A 202 10.70 -11.18 -1.35
N LEU A 203 11.65 -10.27 -1.56
CA LEU A 203 12.71 -10.45 -2.56
C LEU A 203 13.60 -11.65 -2.26
N GLU A 204 13.92 -11.88 -0.98
CA GLU A 204 14.66 -13.07 -0.57
C GLU A 204 13.89 -14.36 -0.86
N LEU A 205 12.58 -14.38 -0.56
CA LEU A 205 11.72 -15.51 -0.87
C LEU A 205 11.66 -15.77 -2.38
N MET A 206 11.44 -14.73 -3.18
CA MET A 206 11.43 -14.81 -4.64
C MET A 206 12.76 -15.35 -5.19
N ALA A 207 13.88 -14.82 -4.71
CA ALA A 207 15.20 -15.24 -5.16
C ALA A 207 15.45 -16.71 -4.84
N SER A 208 15.10 -17.15 -3.63
CA SER A 208 15.28 -18.54 -3.19
C SER A 208 14.52 -19.54 -4.06
N GLN A 209 13.41 -19.11 -4.66
CA GLN A 209 12.56 -19.92 -5.55
C GLN A 209 12.92 -19.75 -7.02
N GLY A 210 14.05 -19.09 -7.33
CA GLY A 210 14.56 -18.96 -8.69
C GLY A 210 13.84 -17.91 -9.54
N ILE A 211 13.06 -17.02 -8.93
CA ILE A 211 12.38 -15.95 -9.65
C ILE A 211 13.40 -14.90 -10.10
N GLY A 212 13.35 -14.52 -11.38
CA GLY A 212 14.28 -13.58 -12.01
C GLY A 212 13.97 -12.10 -11.74
N GLU A 213 14.92 -11.24 -12.12
CA GLU A 213 14.88 -9.77 -11.89
C GLU A 213 13.60 -9.09 -12.40
N ASP A 214 13.20 -9.36 -13.65
CA ASP A 214 12.04 -8.69 -14.25
C ASP A 214 10.75 -9.01 -13.48
N GLU A 215 10.60 -10.27 -13.05
CA GLU A 215 9.42 -10.72 -12.31
C GLU A 215 9.43 -10.21 -10.86
N MET A 216 10.62 -10.02 -10.27
CA MET A 216 10.76 -9.32 -8.98
C MET A 216 10.25 -7.89 -9.05
N TYR A 217 10.60 -7.12 -10.10
CA TYR A 217 10.08 -5.76 -10.23
C TYR A 217 8.57 -5.73 -10.45
N LYS A 218 8.02 -6.62 -11.29
CA LYS A 218 6.56 -6.70 -11.49
C LYS A 218 5.82 -7.05 -10.20
N THR A 219 6.31 -8.04 -9.47
CA THR A 219 5.72 -8.48 -8.20
C THR A 219 5.84 -7.39 -7.14
N ALA A 220 7.00 -6.73 -7.02
CA ALA A 220 7.19 -5.62 -6.10
C ALA A 220 6.25 -4.44 -6.41
N LEU A 221 6.01 -4.14 -7.69
CA LEU A 221 5.05 -3.12 -8.11
C LEU A 221 3.63 -3.52 -7.70
N GLN A 222 3.23 -4.77 -7.95
CA GLN A 222 1.92 -5.28 -7.53
C GLN A 222 1.72 -5.17 -6.03
N VAL A 223 2.69 -5.59 -5.22
CA VAL A 223 2.60 -5.51 -3.76
C VAL A 223 2.54 -4.06 -3.28
N ASN A 224 3.34 -3.17 -3.86
CA ASN A 224 3.29 -1.74 -3.54
C ASN A 224 1.95 -1.08 -3.94
N LEU A 225 1.26 -1.56 -4.98
CA LEU A 225 -0.09 -1.08 -5.33
C LEU A 225 -1.10 -1.38 -4.21
N PHE A 226 -0.94 -2.48 -3.47
CA PHE A 226 -1.77 -2.78 -2.31
C PHE A 226 -1.35 -2.01 -1.05
N TRP A 227 -0.05 -1.79 -0.85
CA TRP A 227 0.46 -1.08 0.33
C TRP A 227 0.34 0.44 0.25
N PHE A 228 0.31 1.01 -0.97
CA PHE A 228 0.28 2.45 -1.21
C PHE A 228 -0.75 2.83 -2.30
N PRO A 229 -2.02 2.41 -2.18
CA PRO A 229 -3.00 2.52 -3.26
C PRO A 229 -3.20 3.95 -3.76
N ASP A 230 -3.28 4.92 -2.85
CA ASP A 230 -3.50 6.33 -3.19
C ASP A 230 -2.31 6.93 -3.93
N GLN A 231 -1.09 6.64 -3.49
CA GLN A 231 0.13 7.18 -4.09
C GLN A 231 0.32 6.64 -5.51
N TYR A 232 0.03 5.36 -5.74
CA TYR A 232 0.12 4.80 -7.09
C TYR A 232 -1.04 5.23 -7.99
N ALA A 233 -2.23 5.52 -7.45
CA ALA A 233 -3.29 6.19 -8.20
C ALA A 233 -2.86 7.59 -8.67
N THR A 234 -2.16 8.34 -7.82
CA THR A 234 -1.56 9.63 -8.19
C THR A 234 -0.45 9.48 -9.24
N ILE A 235 0.42 8.48 -9.12
CA ILE A 235 1.44 8.19 -10.13
C ILE A 235 0.79 7.86 -11.48
N ALA A 236 -0.28 7.06 -11.49
CA ALA A 236 -1.01 6.75 -12.72
C ALA A 236 -1.62 7.99 -13.37
N LYS A 237 -2.28 8.86 -12.60
CA LYS A 237 -2.78 10.18 -13.07
C LYS A 237 -1.66 11.00 -13.72
N TYR A 238 -0.48 11.01 -13.11
CA TYR A 238 0.68 11.70 -13.65
C TYR A 238 1.16 11.11 -14.98
N LEU A 239 1.25 9.78 -15.11
CA LEU A 239 1.61 9.14 -16.37
C LEU A 239 0.59 9.44 -17.48
N GLU A 240 -0.70 9.40 -17.15
CA GLU A 240 -1.78 9.76 -18.09
C GLU A 240 -1.63 11.20 -18.58
N SER A 241 -1.30 12.14 -17.68
CA SER A 241 -1.02 13.54 -18.05
C SER A 241 0.19 13.70 -19.01
N LYS A 242 1.05 12.68 -19.09
CA LYS A 242 2.19 12.60 -20.02
C LYS A 242 1.90 11.71 -21.24
N GLY A 243 0.66 11.29 -21.43
CA GLY A 243 0.25 10.40 -22.53
C GLY A 243 0.76 8.97 -22.41
N LYS A 244 1.20 8.54 -21.21
CA LYS A 244 1.64 7.17 -20.92
C LYS A 244 0.55 6.43 -20.14
N LYS A 245 0.27 5.18 -20.51
CA LYS A 245 -0.62 4.32 -19.72
C LYS A 245 0.19 3.63 -18.62
N PHE A 246 -0.36 3.54 -17.41
CA PHE A 246 0.31 2.89 -16.28
C PHE A 246 0.66 1.43 -16.55
N GLN A 247 -0.25 0.68 -17.19
CA GLN A 247 -0.07 -0.74 -17.53
C GLN A 247 1.06 -1.02 -18.52
N ASP A 248 1.45 -0.01 -19.31
CA ASP A 248 2.54 -0.12 -20.30
C ASP A 248 3.86 0.42 -19.73
N ALA A 249 3.86 0.93 -18.49
CA ALA A 249 5.04 1.50 -17.86
C ALA A 249 5.98 0.40 -17.35
N ASP A 250 7.28 0.67 -17.44
CA ASP A 250 8.31 -0.24 -16.92
C ASP A 250 8.27 -0.28 -15.38
N ALA A 251 8.11 -1.48 -14.81
CA ALA A 251 7.97 -1.62 -13.35
C ALA A 251 9.22 -1.14 -12.60
N LYS A 252 10.41 -1.34 -13.18
CA LYS A 252 11.68 -0.89 -12.61
C LYS A 252 11.78 0.65 -12.60
N GLU A 253 11.30 1.32 -13.65
CA GLU A 253 11.17 2.78 -13.70
C GLU A 253 10.20 3.31 -12.62
N ILE A 254 8.99 2.75 -12.55
CA ILE A 254 7.95 3.20 -11.62
C ILE A 254 8.34 2.98 -10.15
N LEU A 255 8.98 1.86 -9.83
CA LEU A 255 9.51 1.61 -8.49
C LEU A 255 10.74 2.46 -8.16
N GLY A 256 11.35 3.08 -9.17
CA GLY A 256 12.58 3.84 -9.04
C GLY A 256 12.41 5.17 -8.28
N VAL A 257 13.56 5.79 -8.01
CA VAL A 257 13.67 7.00 -7.19
C VAL A 257 12.82 8.17 -7.71
N ASN A 258 12.61 8.28 -9.02
CA ASN A 258 11.91 9.42 -9.63
C ASN A 258 10.39 9.38 -9.43
N TYR A 259 9.82 8.22 -9.14
CA TYR A 259 8.38 8.02 -8.99
C TYR A 259 8.02 7.60 -7.58
N SER A 260 8.70 6.56 -7.06
CA SER A 260 8.32 5.91 -5.81
C SER A 260 9.17 6.29 -4.62
N SER A 261 10.19 7.15 -4.73
CA SER A 261 10.79 7.73 -3.51
C SER A 261 9.89 8.82 -2.94
N GLY A 262 10.02 9.17 -1.66
CA GLY A 262 9.25 10.27 -1.06
C GLY A 262 9.44 11.59 -1.82
N SER A 263 10.67 11.90 -2.25
CA SER A 263 10.95 13.10 -3.05
C SER A 263 10.49 12.98 -4.51
N GLY A 264 10.55 11.79 -5.10
CA GLY A 264 10.04 11.50 -6.44
C GLY A 264 8.52 11.64 -6.50
N TYR A 265 7.84 10.98 -5.57
CA TYR A 265 6.40 11.06 -5.40
C TYR A 265 5.93 12.50 -5.17
N ALA A 266 6.61 13.26 -4.29
CA ALA A 266 6.26 14.67 -4.07
C ALA A 266 6.35 15.51 -5.36
N LYS A 267 7.34 15.24 -6.24
CA LYS A 267 7.45 15.90 -7.55
C LYS A 267 6.30 15.51 -8.47
N VAL A 268 5.99 14.21 -8.54
CA VAL A 268 4.86 13.66 -9.30
C VAL A 268 3.55 14.32 -8.89
N GLU A 269 3.26 14.36 -7.59
CA GLU A 269 2.06 14.98 -7.02
C GLU A 269 2.00 16.48 -7.31
N SER A 270 3.11 17.21 -7.15
CA SER A 270 3.16 18.66 -7.41
C SER A 270 2.94 19.06 -8.87
N ALA A 271 3.14 18.12 -9.81
CA ALA A 271 2.98 18.35 -11.24
C ALA A 271 1.53 18.18 -11.72
N LEU A 272 0.66 17.64 -10.88
CA LEU A 272 -0.77 17.52 -11.17
C LEU A 272 -1.51 18.78 -10.74
N PRO A 273 -2.55 19.22 -11.47
CA PRO A 273 -3.42 20.28 -11.00
C PRO A 273 -3.98 19.91 -9.63
N ARG A 274 -3.87 20.81 -8.66
CA ARG A 274 -4.60 20.66 -7.40
C ARG A 274 -6.08 20.65 -7.75
N GLU A 275 -6.82 19.64 -7.31
CA GLU A 275 -8.27 19.71 -7.36
C GLU A 275 -8.67 20.99 -6.61
N GLN A 276 -9.28 21.93 -7.34
CA GLN A 276 -9.90 23.09 -6.70
C GLN A 276 -11.00 22.52 -5.82
N ASN A 277 -10.75 22.43 -4.52
CA ASN A 277 -11.81 22.37 -3.55
C ASN A 277 -12.68 23.60 -3.78
N GLN A 278 -13.81 23.42 -4.46
CA GLN A 278 -14.97 24.28 -4.32
C GLN A 278 -15.47 24.09 -2.88
N GLY A 279 -14.84 24.81 -1.97
CA GLY A 279 -15.13 24.82 -0.55
C GLY A 279 -14.74 26.18 -0.01
N GLY A 280 -15.53 27.19 -0.36
CA GLY A 280 -15.50 28.48 0.31
C GLY A 280 -15.75 28.29 1.80
N GLY A 281 -14.92 28.95 2.60
CA GLY A 281 -14.97 28.89 4.05
C GLY A 281 -14.00 29.90 4.66
N SER A 282 -14.26 31.17 4.38
CA SER A 282 -13.68 32.31 5.08
C SER A 282 -14.23 32.37 6.52
N CYS A 283 -13.36 32.77 7.46
CA CYS A 283 -13.62 33.29 8.81
C CYS A 283 -13.83 32.32 10.00
N GLY A 284 -12.89 32.39 10.96
CA GLY A 284 -13.10 32.31 12.43
C GLY A 284 -13.29 30.90 13.02
N VAL A 285 -12.68 30.51 14.14
CA VAL A 285 -11.93 31.19 15.22
C VAL A 285 -10.55 30.56 15.41
#